data_AF-A0A8T5GE51-F1
#
_entry.id   AF-A0A8T5GE51-F1
#
_cell.length_a   1.000
_cell.length_b   1.000
_cell.length_c   1.000
_cell.angle_alpha   90.00
_cell.angle_beta   90.00
_cell.angle_gamma   90.00
#
_symmetry.space_group_name_H-M   'P 1'
#
loop_
_entity.id
_entity.type
_entity.pdbx_description
1 polymer ?
#
loop_
_entity_poly.entity_id
_entity_poly.type
_entity_poly.pdbx_seq_one_letter_code
_entity_poly.pdbx_strand_id
1 'polypeptide(L)'
;MSDDKVVEMEPVTLYKVKEILKARKAEKELTYEQDLTMKYVEKFAKLTEKQTDDLVKALGEIESLKEQQEIIFEIVTVLPTRLEQLQLIIPKSITPTDEELAAVVELTKKYADKVE
;
A
#
# COMPACT_ATOMS: atom_id res chain seq x y z
N MET A 1 -25.92 1.46 16.19
CA MET A 1 -24.55 0.99 16.53
C MET A 1 -24.75 -0.28 17.30
N SER A 2 -24.41 -1.43 16.75
CA SER A 2 -24.38 -2.69 17.50
C SER A 2 -23.43 -2.53 18.69
N ASP A 3 -23.70 -3.18 19.83
CA ASP A 3 -22.83 -3.18 21.04
C ASP A 3 -21.48 -3.91 20.83
N ASP A 4 -21.12 -4.22 19.59
CA ASP A 4 -19.94 -4.98 19.22
C ASP A 4 -18.69 -4.10 19.36
N LYS A 5 -17.70 -4.60 20.09
CA LYS A 5 -16.41 -3.92 20.29
C LYS A 5 -15.40 -4.40 19.25
N VAL A 6 -14.69 -3.47 18.64
CA VAL A 6 -13.53 -3.76 17.80
C VAL A 6 -12.42 -4.31 18.69
N VAL A 7 -11.97 -5.54 18.40
CA VAL A 7 -10.88 -6.20 19.12
C VAL A 7 -9.52 -5.87 18.49
N GLU A 8 -9.49 -5.75 17.17
CA GLU A 8 -8.27 -5.53 16.39
C GLU A 8 -8.59 -4.83 15.06
N MET A 9 -7.65 -4.02 14.57
CA MET A 9 -7.69 -3.41 13.24
C MET A 9 -6.28 -3.38 12.67
N GLU A 10 -6.14 -3.83 11.43
CA GLU A 10 -4.90 -3.74 10.67
C GLU A 10 -5.17 -3.18 9.27
N PRO A 11 -4.26 -2.35 8.73
CA PRO A 11 -4.33 -1.94 7.34
C PRO A 11 -4.03 -3.13 6.41
N VAL A 12 -4.71 -3.19 5.27
CA VAL A 12 -4.51 -4.24 4.27
C VAL A 12 -4.13 -3.63 2.91
N THR A 13 -3.31 -4.35 2.16
CA THR A 13 -2.80 -3.91 0.86
C THR A 13 -3.87 -4.07 -0.23
N LEU A 14 -3.76 -3.31 -1.34
CA LEU A 14 -4.70 -3.48 -2.47
C LEU A 14 -4.68 -4.89 -3.05
N TYR A 15 -3.54 -5.57 -3.02
CA TYR A 15 -3.45 -6.98 -3.38
C TYR A 15 -4.33 -7.84 -2.46
N LYS A 16 -4.25 -7.64 -1.14
CA LYS A 16 -5.08 -8.40 -0.18
C LYS A 16 -6.56 -8.10 -0.36
N VAL A 17 -6.93 -6.84 -0.60
CA VAL A 17 -8.31 -6.44 -0.91
C VAL A 17 -8.82 -7.17 -2.17
N LYS A 18 -8.00 -7.28 -3.22
CA LYS A 18 -8.33 -8.03 -4.44
C LYS A 18 -8.63 -9.50 -4.13
N GLU A 19 -7.80 -10.16 -3.33
CA GLU A 19 -8.01 -11.56 -2.96
C GLU A 19 -9.26 -11.76 -2.08
N ILE A 20 -9.52 -10.84 -1.13
CA ILE A 20 -10.76 -10.85 -0.33
C ILE A 20 -11.99 -10.73 -1.21
N LEU A 21 -12.00 -9.79 -2.16
CA LEU A 21 -13.13 -9.59 -3.08
C LEU A 21 -13.32 -10.78 -4.03
N LYS A 22 -12.24 -11.45 -4.45
CA LYS A 22 -12.32 -12.67 -5.28
C LYS A 22 -12.98 -13.81 -4.52
N ALA A 23 -12.52 -14.07 -3.29
CA ALA A 23 -13.12 -15.09 -2.42
C ALA A 23 -14.61 -14.80 -2.19
N ARG A 24 -14.92 -13.55 -1.85
CA ARG A 24 -16.29 -13.09 -1.65
C ARG A 24 -17.16 -13.28 -2.91
N LYS A 25 -16.64 -12.99 -4.10
CA LYS A 25 -17.34 -13.16 -5.40
C LYS A 25 -17.63 -14.64 -5.72
N ALA A 26 -16.79 -15.56 -5.25
CA ALA A 26 -17.02 -17.00 -5.41
C ALA A 26 -18.19 -17.50 -4.55
N GLU A 27 -18.49 -16.85 -3.42
CA GLU A 27 -19.58 -17.22 -2.51
C GLU A 27 -20.93 -16.63 -2.93
N LYS A 28 -20.98 -15.34 -3.26
CA LYS A 28 -22.16 -14.70 -3.85
C LYS A 28 -21.79 -13.48 -4.66
N GLU A 29 -22.73 -12.98 -5.46
CA GLU A 29 -22.56 -11.76 -6.24
C GLU A 29 -22.09 -10.58 -5.37
N LEU A 30 -21.26 -9.73 -5.99
CA LEU A 30 -20.74 -8.54 -5.34
C LEU A 30 -21.78 -7.42 -5.33
N THR A 31 -21.73 -6.64 -4.24
CA THR A 31 -21.98 -5.19 -4.21
C THR A 31 -21.85 -4.45 -5.52
N TYR A 32 -22.69 -3.45 -5.84
CA TYR A 32 -22.26 -2.42 -6.80
C TYR A 32 -20.95 -1.75 -6.34
N GLU A 33 -20.86 -1.34 -5.07
CA GLU A 33 -19.63 -0.75 -4.52
C GLU A 33 -18.47 -1.75 -4.46
N GLN A 34 -18.76 -3.02 -4.18
CA GLN A 34 -17.75 -4.08 -4.14
C GLN A 34 -17.21 -4.40 -5.55
N ASP A 35 -18.07 -4.37 -6.57
CA ASP A 35 -17.67 -4.56 -7.97
C ASP A 35 -16.85 -3.35 -8.49
N LEU A 36 -17.24 -2.13 -8.12
CA LEU A 36 -16.42 -0.94 -8.38
C LEU A 36 -15.05 -1.03 -7.70
N THR A 37 -15.02 -1.47 -6.44
CA THR A 37 -13.76 -1.69 -5.71
C THR A 37 -12.93 -2.78 -6.37
N MET A 38 -13.55 -3.87 -6.84
CA MET A 38 -12.86 -4.93 -7.58
C MET A 38 -12.17 -4.37 -8.83
N LYS A 39 -12.86 -3.58 -9.64
CA LYS A 39 -12.28 -2.93 -10.83
C LYS A 39 -11.13 -1.99 -10.47
N TYR A 40 -11.25 -1.27 -9.35
CA TYR A 40 -10.18 -0.42 -8.83
C TYR A 40 -8.95 -1.26 -8.47
N VAL A 41 -9.09 -2.29 -7.63
CA VAL A 41 -7.94 -3.08 -7.19
C VAL A 41 -7.34 -3.93 -8.31
N GLU A 42 -8.12 -4.35 -9.30
CA GLU A 42 -7.59 -4.99 -10.50
C GLU A 42 -6.66 -4.07 -11.30
N LYS A 43 -6.94 -2.77 -11.32
CA LYS A 43 -6.16 -1.77 -12.03
C LYS A 43 -4.98 -1.22 -11.22
N PHE A 44 -5.12 -1.12 -9.89
CA PHE A 44 -4.17 -0.40 -9.03
C PHE A 44 -3.36 -1.29 -8.08
N ALA A 45 -3.68 -2.58 -7.93
CA ALA A 45 -2.81 -3.54 -7.24
C ALA A 45 -1.63 -3.92 -8.17
N LYS A 46 -0.68 -2.98 -8.33
CA LYS A 46 0.45 -3.05 -9.26
C LYS A 46 1.47 -4.13 -8.93
N LEU A 47 1.53 -4.56 -7.66
CA LEU A 47 2.51 -5.52 -7.16
C LEU A 47 1.82 -6.83 -6.76
N THR A 48 2.56 -7.92 -6.88
CA THR A 48 2.21 -9.22 -6.25
C THR A 48 2.27 -9.12 -4.72
N GLU A 49 1.66 -10.07 -4.01
CA GLU A 49 1.72 -10.16 -2.54
C GLU A 49 3.17 -10.10 -2.04
N LYS A 50 4.02 -10.98 -2.58
CA LYS A 50 5.42 -11.06 -2.19
C LYS A 50 6.18 -9.77 -2.45
N GLN A 51 5.99 -9.14 -3.61
CA GLN A 51 6.65 -7.87 -3.91
C GLN A 51 6.19 -6.75 -2.95
N THR A 52 4.90 -6.76 -2.61
CA THR A 52 4.30 -5.81 -1.67
C THR A 52 4.90 -6.01 -0.28
N ASP A 53 4.95 -7.25 0.22
CA ASP A 53 5.49 -7.58 1.53
C ASP A 53 6.99 -7.27 1.63
N ASP A 54 7.77 -7.62 0.60
CA ASP A 54 9.20 -7.32 0.53
C ASP A 54 9.45 -5.81 0.57
N LEU A 55 8.63 -5.01 -0.14
CA LEU A 55 8.76 -3.56 -0.17
C LEU A 55 8.31 -2.90 1.15
N VAL A 56 7.19 -3.35 1.73
CA VAL A 56 6.71 -2.88 3.05
C VAL A 56 7.80 -3.09 4.10
N LYS A 57 8.41 -4.29 4.12
CA LYS A 57 9.48 -4.61 5.05
C LYS A 57 10.69 -3.71 4.85
N ALA A 58 11.16 -3.55 3.61
CA ALA A 58 12.32 -2.70 3.31
C ALA A 58 12.08 -1.22 3.69
N LEU A 59 10.87 -0.69 3.46
CA LEU A 59 10.51 0.66 3.87
C LEU A 59 10.41 0.79 5.39
N GLY A 60 9.98 -0.26 6.09
CA GLY A 60 9.93 -0.30 7.55
C GLY A 60 11.30 -0.32 8.24
N GLU A 61 12.38 -0.58 7.51
CA GLU A 61 13.76 -0.48 8.02
C GLU A 61 14.30 0.97 8.01
N ILE A 62 13.58 1.90 7.36
CA ILE A 62 13.93 3.32 7.31
C ILE A 62 13.43 3.99 8.59
N GLU A 63 14.34 4.60 9.35
CA GLU A 63 14.09 5.11 10.71
C GLU A 63 12.92 6.10 10.76
N SER A 64 12.85 7.04 9.82
CA SER A 64 11.75 8.00 9.70
C SER A 64 10.39 7.39 9.33
N LEU A 65 10.35 6.16 8.82
CA LEU A 65 9.14 5.48 8.35
C LEU A 65 8.73 4.26 9.20
N LYS A 66 9.61 3.72 10.04
CA LYS A 66 9.40 2.44 10.74
C LYS A 66 8.10 2.34 11.56
N GLU A 67 7.62 3.46 12.10
CA GLU A 67 6.37 3.55 12.88
C GLU A 67 5.20 4.10 12.04
N GLN A 68 5.40 4.36 10.75
CA GLN A 68 4.48 5.08 9.87
C GLN A 68 3.82 4.12 8.88
N GLN A 69 3.14 3.09 9.41
CA GLN A 69 2.56 2.02 8.59
C GLN A 69 1.66 2.56 7.47
N GLU A 70 0.75 3.48 7.77
CA GLU A 70 -0.14 4.05 6.75
C GLU A 70 0.62 4.71 5.60
N ILE A 71 1.72 5.41 5.91
CA ILE A 71 2.58 6.06 4.91
C ILE A 71 3.35 5.02 4.10
N ILE A 72 3.86 3.96 4.73
CA ILE A 72 4.50 2.84 4.02
C ILE A 72 3.52 2.23 3.01
N PHE A 73 2.27 1.97 3.43
CA PHE A 73 1.24 1.41 2.55
C PHE A 73 0.89 2.35 1.39
N GLU A 74 0.85 3.67 1.63
CA GLU A 74 0.61 4.65 0.58
C GLU A 74 1.78 4.72 -0.41
N ILE A 75 3.03 4.68 0.07
CA ILE A 75 4.23 4.62 -0.79
C ILE A 75 4.19 3.37 -1.68
N VAL A 76 3.84 2.22 -1.12
CA VAL A 76 3.71 0.95 -1.84
C VAL A 76 2.59 0.99 -2.88
N THR A 77 1.50 1.70 -2.59
CA THR A 77 0.36 1.87 -3.50
C THR A 77 0.68 2.81 -4.66
N VAL A 78 1.30 3.96 -4.35
CA VAL A 78 1.61 4.99 -5.35
C VAL A 78 2.82 4.61 -6.19
N LEU A 79 3.84 4.00 -5.58
CA LEU A 79 5.18 3.74 -6.12
C LEU A 79 5.84 5.02 -6.67
N PRO A 80 6.16 5.99 -5.80
CA PRO A 80 6.76 7.27 -6.21
C PRO A 80 8.19 7.09 -6.74
N THR A 81 8.38 7.12 -8.05
CA THR A 81 9.70 6.94 -8.68
C THR A 81 10.53 8.23 -8.75
N ARG A 82 10.03 9.34 -8.19
CA ARG A 82 10.71 10.63 -8.14
C ARG A 82 10.47 11.31 -6.81
N LEU A 83 11.42 12.15 -6.41
CA LEU A 83 11.39 12.85 -5.12
C LEU A 83 10.13 13.70 -4.95
N GLU A 84 9.70 14.39 -6.00
CA GLU A 84 8.51 15.26 -5.95
C GLU A 84 7.23 14.46 -5.69
N GLN A 85 7.16 13.22 -6.19
CA GLN A 85 6.01 12.34 -5.92
C GLN A 85 6.02 11.86 -4.47
N LEU A 86 7.21 11.51 -3.95
CA LEU A 86 7.35 11.06 -2.57
C LEU A 86 6.98 12.19 -1.58
N GLN A 87 7.40 13.42 -1.87
CA GLN A 87 7.08 14.59 -1.04
C GLN A 87 5.58 14.92 -0.97
N LEU A 88 4.78 14.49 -1.95
CA LEU A 88 3.32 14.64 -1.90
C LEU A 88 2.65 13.62 -0.97
N ILE A 89 3.32 12.50 -0.70
CA ILE A 89 2.83 11.41 0.16
C ILE A 89 3.23 11.66 1.61
N ILE A 90 4.47 12.10 1.84
CA ILE A 90 5.01 12.26 3.19
C ILE A 90 4.41 13.52 3.86
N PRO A 91 3.67 13.38 4.98
CA PRO A 91 3.16 14.52 5.71
C PRO A 91 4.30 15.34 6.34
N LYS A 92 4.08 16.65 6.49
CA LYS A 92 5.09 17.58 7.05
C LYS A 92 5.53 17.26 8.49
N SER A 93 4.80 16.40 9.20
CA SER A 93 5.15 15.93 10.55
C SER A 93 6.28 14.90 10.55
N ILE A 94 6.51 14.23 9.41
CA ILE A 94 7.63 13.31 9.23
C ILE A 94 8.72 14.08 8.51
N THR A 95 9.93 14.03 9.04
CA THR A 95 11.09 14.74 8.48
C THR A 95 12.21 13.75 8.16
N PRO A 96 12.11 13.02 7.04
CA PRO A 96 13.19 12.15 6.58
C PRO A 96 14.39 12.98 6.13
N THR A 97 15.58 12.41 6.25
CA THR A 97 16.81 12.94 5.67
C THR A 97 16.84 12.78 4.15
N ASP A 98 17.70 13.53 3.47
CA ASP A 98 17.88 13.40 2.02
C ASP A 98 18.33 11.98 1.61
N GLU A 99 19.12 11.31 2.46
CA GLU A 99 19.56 9.92 2.25
C GLU A 99 18.39 8.94 2.32
N GLU A 100 17.50 9.10 3.30
CA GLU A 100 16.30 8.28 3.43
C GLU A 100 15.33 8.51 2.25
N LEU A 101 15.13 9.76 1.83
CA LEU A 101 14.31 10.08 0.66
C LEU A 101 14.86 9.44 -0.61
N ALA A 102 16.18 9.49 -0.81
CA ALA A 102 16.83 8.84 -1.94
C ALA A 102 16.64 7.32 -1.89
N ALA A 103 16.82 6.70 -0.72
CA ALA A 103 16.62 5.27 -0.54
C ALA A 103 15.20 4.82 -0.87
N VAL A 104 14.17 5.56 -0.43
CA VAL A 104 12.77 5.26 -0.76
C VAL A 104 12.53 5.33 -2.27
N VAL A 105 13.04 6.37 -2.94
CA VAL A 105 12.88 6.52 -4.39
C VAL A 105 13.60 5.41 -5.16
N GLU A 106 14.78 4.98 -4.72
CA GLU A 106 15.49 3.87 -5.34
C GLU A 106 14.76 2.53 -5.15
N LEU A 107 14.27 2.28 -3.94
CA LEU A 107 13.46 1.09 -3.65
C LEU A 107 12.23 1.05 -4.55
N THR A 108 11.43 2.11 -4.56
CA THR A 108 10.19 2.16 -5.36
C THR A 108 10.43 2.05 -6.86
N LYS A 109 11.50 2.63 -7.42
CA LYS A 109 11.90 2.43 -8.83
C LYS A 109 12.13 0.96 -9.16
N LYS A 110 12.89 0.24 -8.32
CA LYS A 110 13.20 -1.19 -8.50
C LYS A 110 11.94 -2.07 -8.59
N TYR A 111 10.85 -1.67 -7.95
CA TYR A 111 9.57 -2.37 -8.02
C TYR A 111 8.66 -1.85 -9.14
N ALA A 112 8.70 -0.54 -9.45
CA ALA A 112 7.96 0.04 -10.56
C ALA A 112 8.33 -0.59 -11.92
N ASP A 113 9.62 -0.90 -12.13
CA ASP A 113 10.10 -1.58 -13.34
C ASP A 113 9.59 -3.03 -13.49
N LYS A 114 8.97 -3.57 -12.44
CA LYS A 114 8.42 -4.94 -12.39
C LYS A 114 6.89 -4.97 -12.42
N VAL A 115 6.25 -3.82 -12.57
CA VAL A 115 4.80 -3.73 -12.75
C VAL A 115 4.51 -4.16 -14.19
N GLU A 116 3.82 -5.28 -14.35
CA GLU A 116 3.31 -5.77 -15.65
C GLU A 116 2.17 -4.89 -16.19
#